data_AF-A0A7S0PY54-F1
#
_entry.id   AF-A0A7S0PY54-F1
#
_cell.length_a   1.000
_cell.length_b   1.000
_cell.length_c   1.000
_cell.angle_alpha   90.00
_cell.angle_beta   90.00
_cell.angle_gamma   90.00
#
_symmetry.space_group_name_H-M   'P 1'
#
loop_
_entity.id
_entity.type
_entity.pdbx_description
1 polymer ?
#
loop_
_entity_poly.entity_id
_entity_poly.type
_entity_poly.pdbx_seq_one_letter_code
_entity_poly.pdbx_strand_id
1 'polypeptide(L)'
;PHALPMASEANDEGKAAFKAGDYARAIEFFSKHLAENGADATVLANRSFAYLKLSQPDAAIADARAAIAADHSFVKGHYRLASALIALGRGVEAAAAAEAG
;
A
#
# COMPACT_ATOMS: atom_id res chain seq x y z
N PRO A 1 -19.25 -21.11 3.73
CA PRO A 1 -18.30 -20.05 3.36
C PRO A 1 -17.91 -19.21 4.60
N HIS A 2 -16.88 -19.64 5.33
CA HIS A 2 -16.28 -18.87 6.42
C HIS A 2 -15.00 -18.26 5.86
N ALA A 3 -15.00 -16.96 5.56
CA ALA A 3 -13.75 -16.22 5.41
C ALA A 3 -13.08 -16.19 6.80
N LEU A 4 -11.89 -16.76 6.89
CA LEU A 4 -11.20 -17.06 8.15
C LEU A 4 -10.69 -15.78 8.83
N PRO A 5 -10.59 -15.72 10.18
CA PRO A 5 -9.99 -14.62 10.94
C PRO A 5 -8.51 -14.31 10.56
N MET A 6 -7.85 -15.26 9.87
CA MET A 6 -6.47 -15.16 9.38
C MET A 6 -6.21 -13.92 8.52
N ALA A 7 -7.22 -13.49 7.76
CA ALA A 7 -7.19 -12.29 6.95
C ALA A 7 -6.89 -11.03 7.80
N SER A 8 -7.72 -10.78 8.82
CA SER A 8 -7.52 -9.66 9.73
C SER A 8 -6.18 -9.76 10.47
N GLU A 9 -5.80 -10.97 10.89
CA GLU A 9 -4.55 -11.23 11.58
C GLU A 9 -3.34 -10.84 10.71
N ALA A 10 -3.31 -11.23 9.43
CA ALA A 10 -2.22 -10.87 8.52
C ALA A 10 -2.09 -9.34 8.32
N ASN A 11 -3.20 -8.60 8.28
CA ASN A 11 -3.13 -7.13 8.22
C ASN A 11 -2.57 -6.54 9.53
N ASP A 12 -2.99 -7.03 10.69
CA ASP A 12 -2.50 -6.54 11.96
C ASP A 12 -1.04 -6.93 12.22
N GLU A 13 -0.61 -8.13 11.83
CA GLU A 13 0.80 -8.55 11.81
C GLU A 13 1.62 -7.66 10.87
N GLY A 14 1.11 -7.35 9.68
CA GLY A 14 1.75 -6.44 8.74
C GLY A 14 1.93 -5.04 9.33
N LYS A 15 0.91 -4.51 10.01
CA LYS A 15 0.98 -3.21 10.71
C LYS A 15 1.95 -3.25 11.88
N ALA A 16 2.00 -4.35 12.63
CA ALA A 16 2.93 -4.54 13.73
C ALA A 16 4.39 -4.59 13.23
N ALA A 17 4.66 -5.36 12.18
CA ALA A 17 5.96 -5.43 11.52
C ALA A 17 6.39 -4.06 10.97
N PHE A 18 5.46 -3.34 10.34
CA PHE A 18 5.71 -1.98 9.85
C PHE A 18 6.11 -1.03 10.99
N LYS A 19 5.39 -1.10 12.13
CA LYS A 19 5.70 -0.29 13.31
C LYS A 19 7.02 -0.69 13.98
N ALA A 20 7.39 -1.96 13.89
CA ALA A 20 8.70 -2.47 14.33
C ALA A 20 9.86 -2.07 13.41
N GLY A 21 9.57 -1.46 12.25
CA GLY A 21 10.57 -1.10 11.24
C GLY A 21 10.95 -2.27 10.31
N ASP A 22 10.32 -3.43 10.47
CA ASP A 22 10.51 -4.58 9.60
C ASP A 22 9.56 -4.49 8.40
N TYR A 23 9.91 -3.61 7.47
CA TYR A 23 9.10 -3.34 6.28
C TYR A 23 9.03 -4.54 5.32
N ALA A 24 10.08 -5.36 5.27
CA ALA A 24 10.10 -6.55 4.44
C ALA A 24 9.06 -7.58 4.91
N ARG A 25 9.03 -7.89 6.21
CA ARG A 25 7.98 -8.76 6.77
C ARG A 25 6.59 -8.14 6.64
N ALA A 26 6.47 -6.82 6.84
CA ALA A 26 5.20 -6.13 6.65
C ALA A 26 4.63 -6.38 5.25
N ILE A 27 5.47 -6.30 4.21
CA ILE A 27 5.09 -6.59 2.82
C ILE A 27 4.63 -8.04 2.65
N GLU A 28 5.32 -9.01 3.24
CA GLU A 28 4.92 -10.41 3.17
C GLU A 28 3.52 -10.63 3.78
N PHE A 29 3.28 -10.09 4.97
CA PHE A 29 1.99 -10.19 5.66
C PHE A 29 0.86 -9.50 4.89
N PHE A 30 1.09 -8.28 4.40
CA PHE A 30 0.12 -7.59 3.56
C PHE A 30 -0.15 -8.36 2.25
N SER A 31 0.86 -9.00 1.66
CA SER A 31 0.68 -9.80 0.46
C SER A 31 -0.16 -11.05 0.71
N LYS A 32 0.02 -11.70 1.87
CA LYS A 32 -0.84 -12.82 2.30
C LYS A 32 -2.29 -12.36 2.47
N HIS A 33 -2.50 -11.23 3.16
CA HIS A 33 -3.84 -10.65 3.31
C HIS A 33 -4.52 -10.42 1.95
N LEU A 34 -3.81 -9.81 1.01
CA LEU A 34 -4.34 -9.50 -0.33
C LEU A 34 -4.59 -10.76 -1.17
N ALA A 35 -3.83 -11.83 -0.96
CA ALA A 35 -4.06 -13.10 -1.63
C ALA A 35 -5.36 -13.78 -1.15
N GLU A 36 -5.74 -13.60 0.12
CA GLU A 36 -6.94 -14.21 0.70
C GLU A 36 -8.20 -13.33 0.55
N ASN A 37 -8.07 -12.01 0.63
CA ASN A 37 -9.19 -11.06 0.64
C ASN A 37 -9.36 -10.30 -0.67
N GLY A 38 -8.41 -10.43 -1.60
CA GLY A 38 -8.37 -9.64 -2.82
C GLY A 38 -7.80 -8.25 -2.59
N ALA A 39 -8.12 -7.34 -3.51
CA ALA A 39 -7.57 -5.99 -3.53
C ALA A 39 -8.21 -5.08 -2.46
N ASP A 40 -7.67 -5.09 -1.24
CA ASP A 40 -8.02 -4.13 -0.19
C ASP A 40 -7.18 -2.85 -0.34
N ALA A 41 -7.85 -1.72 -0.59
CA ALA A 41 -7.21 -0.42 -0.82
C ALA A 41 -6.36 0.05 0.38
N THR A 42 -6.79 -0.24 1.61
CA THR A 42 -6.05 0.13 2.83
C THR A 42 -4.77 -0.67 2.95
N VAL A 43 -4.84 -1.98 2.70
CA VAL A 43 -3.67 -2.86 2.79
C VAL A 43 -2.67 -2.57 1.67
N LEU A 44 -3.15 -2.34 0.45
CA LEU A 44 -2.32 -1.91 -0.68
C LEU A 44 -1.59 -0.59 -0.37
N ALA A 45 -2.26 0.40 0.23
CA ALA A 45 -1.62 1.66 0.61
C ALA A 45 -0.60 1.51 1.75
N ASN A 46 -0.82 0.58 2.69
CA ASN A 46 0.15 0.27 3.74
C ASN A 46 1.37 -0.45 3.17
N ARG A 47 1.17 -1.40 2.26
CA ARG A 47 2.24 -2.12 1.54
C ARG A 47 3.05 -1.17 0.66
N SER A 48 2.38 -0.26 -0.05
CA SER A 48 3.02 0.85 -0.77
C SER A 48 3.94 1.66 0.13
N PHE A 49 3.49 2.00 1.34
CA PHE A 49 4.32 2.76 2.27
C PHE A 49 5.53 1.97 2.79
N ALA A 50 5.37 0.65 2.99
CA ALA A 50 6.49 -0.24 3.33
C ALA A 50 7.55 -0.28 2.22
N TYR A 51 7.13 -0.38 0.96
CA TYR A 51 8.04 -0.30 -0.17
C TYR A 51 8.80 1.04 -0.23
N LEU A 52 8.14 2.16 0.08
CA LEU A 52 8.83 3.46 0.16
C LEU A 52 9.90 3.48 1.25
N LYS A 53 9.65 2.85 2.39
CA LYS A 53 10.62 2.74 3.48
C LYS A 53 11.81 1.86 3.12
N LEU A 54 11.65 0.92 2.18
CA LEU A 54 12.72 0.12 1.61
C LEU A 54 13.40 0.78 0.40
N SER A 55 13.10 2.05 0.11
CA SER A 55 13.59 2.75 -1.10
C SER A 55 13.24 2.01 -2.40
N GLN A 56 12.06 1.39 -2.45
CA GLN A 56 11.47 0.73 -3.63
C GLN A 56 10.25 1.50 -4.13
N PRO A 57 10.40 2.75 -4.61
CA PRO A 57 9.27 3.59 -5.02
C PRO A 57 8.48 3.02 -6.21
N ASP A 58 9.10 2.24 -7.10
CA ASP A 58 8.41 1.66 -8.25
C ASP A 58 7.31 0.66 -7.83
N ALA A 59 7.64 -0.24 -6.91
CA ALA A 59 6.67 -1.16 -6.30
C ALA A 59 5.60 -0.39 -5.50
N ALA A 60 5.98 0.69 -4.83
CA ALA A 60 5.04 1.54 -4.10
C ALA A 60 4.02 2.22 -5.02
N ILE A 61 4.44 2.66 -6.22
CA ILE A 61 3.56 3.25 -7.24
C ILE A 61 2.54 2.21 -7.73
N ALA A 62 3.00 0.99 -8.01
CA ALA A 62 2.13 -0.09 -8.46
C ALA A 62 1.03 -0.39 -7.42
N ASP A 63 1.39 -0.51 -6.15
CA ASP A 63 0.44 -0.74 -5.07
C ASP A 63 -0.51 0.44 -4.84
N ALA A 64 -0.01 1.67 -4.91
CA ALA A 64 -0.86 2.85 -4.73
C ALA A 64 -1.88 2.98 -5.87
N ARG A 65 -1.49 2.66 -7.11
CA ARG A 65 -2.42 2.60 -8.26
C ARG A 65 -3.45 1.49 -8.09
N ALA A 66 -3.03 0.32 -7.63
CA ALA A 66 -3.95 -0.76 -7.33
C ALA A 66 -4.94 -0.38 -6.20
N ALA A 67 -4.49 0.35 -5.18
CA ALA A 67 -5.34 0.85 -4.11
C ALA A 67 -6.40 1.83 -4.64
N ILE A 68 -5.99 2.77 -5.49
CA ILE A 68 -6.91 3.72 -6.14
C ILE A 68 -7.90 2.99 -7.05
N ALA A 69 -7.45 1.97 -7.79
CA ALA A 69 -8.34 1.18 -8.65
C ALA A 69 -9.33 0.31 -7.85
N ALA A 70 -8.94 -0.14 -6.66
CA ALA A 70 -9.82 -0.87 -5.75
C ALA A 70 -10.86 0.05 -5.09
N ASP A 71 -10.45 1.26 -4.70
CA ASP A 71 -11.33 2.29 -4.16
C ASP A 71 -10.93 3.67 -4.69
N HIS A 72 -11.69 4.13 -5.69
CA HIS A 72 -11.47 5.42 -6.36
C HIS A 72 -11.69 6.61 -5.41
N SER A 73 -12.38 6.42 -4.28
CA SER A 73 -12.59 7.46 -3.27
C SER A 73 -11.49 7.48 -2.21
N PHE A 74 -10.50 6.60 -2.31
CA PHE A 74 -9.47 6.43 -1.32
C PHE A 74 -8.38 7.49 -1.44
N VAL A 75 -8.64 8.67 -0.86
CA VAL A 75 -7.72 9.83 -0.80
C VAL A 75 -6.31 9.45 -0.34
N LYS A 76 -6.19 8.50 0.61
CA LYS A 76 -4.89 8.01 1.07
C LYS A 76 -4.12 7.28 -0.02
N GLY A 77 -4.78 6.59 -0.95
CA GLY A 77 -4.17 5.97 -2.12
C GLY A 77 -3.50 6.99 -3.02
N HIS A 78 -4.20 8.08 -3.35
CA HIS A 78 -3.67 9.21 -4.10
C HIS A 78 -2.46 9.86 -3.41
N TYR A 79 -2.55 10.07 -2.10
CA TYR A 79 -1.44 10.59 -1.30
C TYR A 79 -0.20 9.67 -1.32
N ARG A 80 -0.40 8.35 -1.23
CA ARG A 80 0.70 7.37 -1.32
C ARG A 80 1.33 7.35 -2.70
N LEU A 81 0.51 7.43 -3.75
CA LEU A 81 1.00 7.51 -5.13
C LEU A 81 1.85 8.76 -5.34
N ALA A 82 1.36 9.92 -4.91
CA ALA A 82 2.12 11.18 -4.97
C ALA A 82 3.44 11.09 -4.18
N SER A 83 3.40 10.55 -2.96
CA SER A 83 4.60 10.35 -2.14
C SER A 83 5.63 9.45 -2.83
N ALA A 84 5.17 8.38 -3.49
CA ALA A 84 6.04 7.45 -4.19
C ALA A 84 6.66 8.06 -5.45
N LEU A 85 5.89 8.85 -6.19
CA LEU A 85 6.37 9.59 -7.36
C LEU A 85 7.38 10.67 -6.97
N ILE A 86 7.17 11.37 -5.86
CA ILE A 86 8.16 12.33 -5.31
C ILE A 86 9.46 11.61 -4.94
N ALA A 87 9.36 10.46 -4.26
CA ALA A 87 10.54 9.67 -3.90
C ALA A 87 11.33 9.17 -5.11
N LEU A 88 10.67 8.98 -6.26
CA LEU A 88 11.29 8.62 -7.54
C LEU A 88 11.78 9.84 -8.35
N GLY A 89 11.54 11.07 -7.87
CA GLY A 89 11.89 12.31 -8.58
C GLY A 89 10.90 12.73 -9.67
N ARG A 90 9.74 12.06 -9.76
CA ARG A 90 8.68 12.33 -10.76
C ARG A 90 7.66 13.34 -10.23
N GLY A 91 8.13 14.55 -9.91
CA GLY A 91 7.33 15.58 -9.24
C GLY A 91 6.07 16.02 -10.01
N VAL A 92 6.12 16.06 -11.35
CA VAL A 92 4.96 16.44 -12.19
C VAL A 92 3.82 15.43 -12.03
N GLU A 93 4.14 14.14 -12.05
CA GLU A 93 3.13 13.10 -11.91
C GLU A 93 2.62 13.00 -10.47
N ALA A 94 3.47 13.33 -9.49
CA ALA A 94 3.04 13.39 -8.10
C ALA A 94 1.98 14.46 -7.87
N ALA A 95 2.15 15.65 -8.46
CA ALA A 95 1.16 16.72 -8.39
C ALA A 95 -0.16 16.27 -9.02
N ALA A 96 -0.12 15.70 -10.23
CA ALA A 96 -1.31 15.19 -10.90
C ALA A 96 -2.02 14.09 -10.08
N ALA A 97 -1.26 13.19 -9.45
CA ALA A 97 -1.82 12.14 -8.59
C ALA A 97 -2.50 12.70 -7.33
N ALA A 98 -1.94 13.76 -6.74
CA ALA A 98 -2.48 14.42 -5.56
C ALA A 98 -3.73 15.26 -5.87
N GLU A 99 -3.81 15.88 -7.04
CA GLU A 99 -5.00 16.65 -7.48
C GLU A 99 -6.18 15.75 -7.88
N ALA A 100 -5.90 14.49 -8.22
CA ALA A 100 -6.92 13.53 -8.63
C ALA A 100 -7.66 12.84 -7.45
N GLY A 101 -7.25 13.11 -6.20
CA GLY A 101 -7.76 12.45 -5.00
C GLY A 101 -8.49 13.37 -4.02
#